data_AF-A0A2N5EH95-F1
#
_entry.id   AF-A0A2N5EH95-F1
#
_cell.length_a   1.000
_cell.length_b   1.000
_cell.length_c   1.000
_cell.angle_alpha   90.00
_cell.angle_beta   90.00
_cell.angle_gamma   90.00
#
_symmetry.space_group_name_H-M   'P 1'
#
loop_
_entity.id
_entity.type
_entity.pdbx_description
1 polymer ?
#
loop_
_entity_poly.entity_id
_entity_poly.type
_entity_poly.pdbx_seq_one_letter_code
_entity_poly.pdbx_strand_id
1 'polypeptide(L)'
;WTVQALADWVGIGGFGPLLVGSAETVADELQSWVDETDVDGFNLAYAVTHETFTDVVELLIPELQKRGVYKRDYTPGTMREKLFGQGPRLAAPHPAAGYRRSVRDSVTAA
;
A
#
# COMPACT_ATOMS: atom_id res chain seq x y z
N TRP A 1 30.57 -7.61 -9.06
CA TRP A 1 30.55 -7.92 -7.62
C TRP A 1 30.94 -9.37 -7.41
N THR A 2 31.38 -9.74 -6.19
CA THR A 2 31.51 -11.15 -5.81
C THR A 2 30.16 -11.71 -5.37
N VAL A 3 30.02 -13.04 -5.32
CA VAL A 3 28.80 -13.69 -4.78
C VAL A 3 28.55 -13.27 -3.34
N GLN A 4 29.61 -13.16 -2.53
CA GLN A 4 29.51 -12.67 -1.15
C GLN A 4 28.97 -11.24 -1.09
N ALA A 5 29.52 -10.32 -1.90
CA ALA A 5 29.05 -8.93 -1.90
C ALA A 5 27.59 -8.80 -2.34
N LEU A 6 27.13 -9.66 -3.25
CA LEU A 6 25.72 -9.73 -3.60
C LEU A 6 24.86 -10.25 -2.45
N ALA A 7 25.31 -11.30 -1.75
CA ALA A 7 24.61 -11.84 -0.59
C ALA A 7 24.46 -10.81 0.53
N ASP A 8 25.51 -10.03 0.79
CA ASP A 8 25.49 -8.94 1.77
C ASP A 8 24.51 -7.84 1.36
N TRP A 9 24.46 -7.50 0.07
CA TRP A 9 23.54 -6.49 -0.47
C TRP A 9 22.07 -6.90 -0.34
N VAL A 10 21.71 -8.13 -0.73
CA VAL A 10 20.32 -8.62 -0.68
C VAL A 10 19.87 -9.01 0.73
N GLY A 11 20.77 -8.97 1.70
CA GLY A 11 20.48 -9.31 3.10
C GLY A 11 19.39 -8.44 3.73
N ILE A 12 19.19 -7.21 3.22
CA ILE A 12 18.08 -6.33 3.58
C ILE A 12 17.26 -6.05 2.32
N GLY A 13 15.94 -6.24 2.40
CA GLY A 13 15.01 -6.02 1.28
C GLY A 13 14.85 -7.21 0.32
N GLY A 14 15.74 -8.21 0.38
CA GLY A 14 15.67 -9.39 -0.47
C GLY A 14 15.81 -9.02 -1.94
N PHE A 15 14.75 -9.28 -2.73
CA PHE A 15 14.69 -8.88 -4.14
C PHE A 15 13.89 -7.58 -4.37
N GLY A 16 13.36 -6.98 -3.30
CA GLY A 16 12.73 -5.68 -3.38
C GLY A 16 13.76 -4.55 -3.48
N PRO A 17 13.39 -3.39 -4.04
CA PRO A 17 14.23 -2.22 -4.01
C PRO A 17 14.44 -1.71 -2.57
N LEU A 18 15.65 -1.21 -2.30
CA LEU A 18 16.03 -0.62 -1.00
C LEU A 18 16.28 0.88 -1.18
N LEU A 19 15.47 1.71 -0.51
CA LEU A 19 15.61 3.16 -0.51
C LEU A 19 16.28 3.59 0.78
N VAL A 20 17.38 4.35 0.67
CA VAL A 20 18.14 4.87 1.81
C VAL A 20 18.42 6.34 1.58
N GLY A 21 17.99 7.20 2.50
CA GLY A 21 18.16 8.65 2.39
C GLY A 21 17.38 9.42 3.44
N SER A 22 17.27 10.74 3.25
CA SER A 22 16.38 11.58 4.05
C SER A 22 14.91 11.30 3.70
N ALA A 23 13.98 11.82 4.51
CA ALA A 23 12.55 11.75 4.20
C ALA A 23 12.22 12.38 2.82
N GLU A 24 12.92 13.47 2.45
CA GLU A 24 12.77 14.11 1.13
C GLU A 24 13.25 13.19 0.01
N THR A 25 14.45 12.61 0.14
CA THR A 25 14.99 11.68 -0.86
C THR A 25 14.09 10.46 -1.07
N VAL A 26 13.60 9.86 0.02
CA VAL A 26 12.71 8.70 -0.08
C VAL A 26 11.36 9.10 -0.69
N ALA A 27 10.81 10.26 -0.31
CA ALA A 27 9.56 10.76 -0.87
C ALA A 27 9.68 11.10 -2.36
N ASP A 28 10.83 11.63 -2.81
CA ASP A 28 11.11 11.89 -4.23
C ASP A 28 11.07 10.59 -5.05
N GLU A 29 11.77 9.55 -4.60
CA GLU A 29 11.80 8.26 -5.28
C GLU A 29 10.44 7.57 -5.32
N LEU A 30 9.69 7.58 -4.20
CA LEU A 30 8.35 7.00 -4.18
C LEU A 30 7.41 7.73 -5.15
N GLN A 31 7.53 9.04 -5.32
CA GLN A 31 6.71 9.80 -6.28
C GLN A 31 7.14 9.56 -7.72
N SER A 32 8.45 9.49 -8.00
CA SER A 32 8.96 9.08 -9.32
C SER A 32 8.32 7.75 -9.74
N TRP A 33 8.25 6.77 -8.84
CA TRP A 33 7.64 5.48 -9.18
C TRP A 33 6.15 5.59 -9.48
N VAL A 34 5.38 6.39 -8.72
CA VAL A 34 3.97 6.64 -9.02
C VAL A 34 3.84 7.29 -10.40
N ASP A 35 4.60 8.35 -10.67
CA ASP A 35 4.51 9.13 -11.91
C ASP A 35 4.95 8.31 -13.15
N GLU A 36 5.95 7.46 -13.01
CA GLU A 36 6.54 6.69 -14.11
C GLU A 36 5.82 5.36 -14.36
N THR A 37 5.16 4.79 -13.35
CA THR A 37 4.62 3.42 -13.43
C THR A 37 3.13 3.29 -13.14
N ASP A 38 2.47 4.36 -12.70
CA ASP A 38 1.03 4.39 -12.35
C ASP A 38 0.68 3.42 -11.20
N VAL A 39 1.61 3.20 -10.27
CA VAL A 39 1.33 2.43 -9.04
C VAL A 39 0.55 3.27 -8.04
N ASP A 40 -0.51 2.70 -7.46
CA ASP A 40 -1.38 3.41 -6.50
C ASP A 40 -0.81 3.51 -5.08
N GLY A 41 0.24 2.76 -4.77
CA GLY A 41 0.84 2.73 -3.44
C GLY A 41 1.84 1.61 -3.22
N PHE A 42 2.33 1.52 -1.99
CA PHE A 42 3.47 0.68 -1.64
C PHE A 42 3.16 -0.28 -0.49
N ASN A 43 3.75 -1.47 -0.58
CA ASN A 43 3.81 -2.40 0.53
C ASN A 43 5.18 -2.28 1.20
N LEU A 44 5.23 -1.67 2.38
CA LEU A 44 6.49 -1.39 3.08
C LEU A 44 6.99 -2.61 3.86
N ALA A 45 8.15 -3.12 3.46
CA ALA A 45 8.91 -4.10 4.24
C ALA A 45 9.76 -3.39 5.31
N TYR A 46 10.15 -4.13 6.35
CA TYR A 46 10.98 -3.60 7.44
C TYR A 46 12.38 -4.23 7.44
N ALA A 47 13.38 -3.43 7.81
CA ALA A 47 14.69 -3.94 8.18
C ALA A 47 14.70 -4.33 9.67
N VAL A 48 14.07 -3.50 10.51
CA VAL A 48 13.93 -3.74 11.95
C VAL A 48 12.49 -3.46 12.36
N THR A 49 11.87 -4.41 13.07
CA THR A 49 10.55 -4.22 13.66
C THR A 49 10.72 -3.82 15.14
N HIS A 50 10.22 -2.66 15.58
CA HIS A 50 9.19 -1.79 14.99
C HIS A 50 9.71 -0.46 14.42
N GLU A 51 11.01 -0.22 14.55
CA GLU A 51 11.68 1.06 14.29
C GLU A 51 11.48 1.54 12.86
N THR A 52 11.52 0.64 11.86
CA THR A 52 11.28 1.03 10.47
C THR A 52 9.90 1.68 10.29
N PHE A 53 8.86 1.19 10.99
CA PHE A 53 7.53 1.78 10.89
C PHE A 53 7.43 3.10 11.67
N THR A 54 8.13 3.21 12.80
CA THR A 54 8.24 4.48 13.53
C THR A 54 8.88 5.55 12.65
N ASP A 55 10.01 5.27 12.01
CA ASP A 55 10.70 6.22 11.14
C ASP A 55 9.82 6.64 9.95
N VAL A 56 9.08 5.69 9.35
CA VAL A 56 8.12 6.01 8.28
C VAL A 56 7.06 6.99 8.79
N VAL A 57 6.44 6.71 9.94
CA VAL A 57 5.35 7.53 10.49
C VAL A 57 5.86 8.90 10.93
N GLU A 58 7.01 8.97 11.58
CA GLU A 58 7.53 10.20 12.18
C GLU A 58 8.27 11.10 11.17
N LEU A 59 8.90 10.51 10.15
CA LEU A 59 9.75 11.24 9.21
C LEU A 59 9.13 11.34 7.81
N LEU A 60 8.71 10.21 7.24
CA LEU A 60 8.27 10.15 5.83
C LEU A 60 6.84 10.65 5.64
N ILE A 61 5.90 10.22 6.49
CA ILE A 61 4.49 10.61 6.37
C ILE A 61 4.30 12.14 6.41
N PRO A 62 4.94 12.91 7.30
CA PRO A 62 4.84 14.38 7.29
C PRO A 62 5.30 15.00 5.97
N GLU A 63 6.38 14.50 5.37
CA GLU A 63 6.87 14.99 4.08
C GLU A 63 5.88 14.68 2.94
N LEU A 64 5.32 13.46 2.90
CA LEU A 64 4.27 13.12 1.92
C LEU A 64 2.98 13.94 2.12
N GLN A 65 2.60 14.25 3.37
CA GLN A 65 1.46 15.10 3.70
C GLN A 65 1.69 16.59 3.37
N LYS A 66 2.93 17.06 3.43
CA LYS A 66 3.34 18.41 2.99
C LYS A 66 3.21 18.54 1.47
N ARG A 67 3.52 17.47 0.73
CA ARG A 67 3.37 17.38 -0.73
C ARG A 67 1.93 17.14 -1.20
N GLY A 68 1.03 16.79 -0.29
CA GLY A 68 -0.39 16.57 -0.59
C GLY A 68 -0.70 15.20 -1.22
N VAL A 69 0.26 14.27 -1.21
CA VAL A 69 0.12 12.92 -1.79
C VAL A 69 -0.22 11.85 -0.75
N TYR A 70 -0.33 12.22 0.53
CA TYR A 70 -0.77 11.33 1.59
C TYR A 70 -1.88 11.97 2.43
N LYS A 71 -2.87 11.15 2.81
CA LYS A 71 -4.03 11.59 3.58
C LYS A 71 -3.62 12.11 4.98
N ARG A 72 -4.41 13.03 5.52
CA ARG A 72 -4.27 13.52 6.91
C ARG A 72 -5.21 12.83 7.89
N ASP A 73 -6.38 12.44 7.40
CA ASP A 73 -7.40 11.75 8.19
C ASP A 73 -8.00 10.59 7.40
N TYR A 74 -8.61 9.65 8.12
CA TYR A 74 -9.37 8.57 7.49
C TYR A 74 -10.76 9.05 7.12
N THR A 75 -11.18 8.78 5.88
CA THR A 75 -12.59 8.86 5.52
C THR A 75 -13.40 7.78 6.27
N PRO A 76 -14.67 8.02 6.61
CA PRO A 76 -15.53 7.00 7.19
C PRO A 76 -15.73 5.79 6.27
N GLY A 77 -16.17 4.67 6.84
CA GLY A 77 -16.53 3.46 6.08
C GLY A 77 -15.47 2.36 6.11
N THR A 78 -15.76 1.31 5.34
CA THR A 78 -14.97 0.09 5.18
C THR A 78 -13.67 0.34 4.41
N MET A 79 -12.73 -0.62 4.47
CA MET A 79 -11.50 -0.54 3.69
C MET A 79 -11.77 -0.44 2.17
N ARG A 80 -12.80 -1.14 1.68
CA ARG A 80 -13.18 -1.08 0.27
C ARG A 80 -13.63 0.32 -0.14
N GLU A 81 -14.42 0.98 0.69
CA GLU A 81 -14.86 2.35 0.45
C GLU A 81 -13.67 3.30 0.44
N LYS A 82 -12.74 3.15 1.39
CA LYS A 82 -11.51 3.95 1.48
C LYS A 82 -10.59 3.79 0.28
N LEU A 83 -10.47 2.58 -0.27
CA LEU A 83 -9.59 2.30 -1.41
C LEU A 83 -10.22 2.62 -2.76
N PHE A 84 -11.52 2.32 -2.95
CA PHE A 84 -12.13 2.31 -4.28
C PHE A 84 -13.29 3.30 -4.43
N GLY A 85 -13.85 3.84 -3.35
CA GLY A 85 -15.01 4.75 -3.40
C GLY A 85 -16.32 4.13 -3.92
N GLN A 86 -16.36 2.81 -4.19
CA GLN A 86 -17.47 2.12 -4.86
C GLN A 86 -18.42 1.39 -3.89
N GLY A 87 -18.52 1.87 -2.65
CA GLY A 87 -19.35 1.27 -1.61
C GLY A 87 -18.73 0.04 -0.93
N PRO A 88 -19.41 -0.54 0.07
CA PRO A 88 -18.81 -1.53 0.96
C PRO A 88 -18.72 -2.95 0.37
N ARG A 89 -19.26 -3.18 -0.84
CA ARG A 89 -19.32 -4.51 -1.46
C ARG A 89 -18.91 -4.45 -2.94
N LEU A 90 -18.32 -5.55 -3.43
CA LEU A 90 -17.81 -5.70 -4.81
C LEU A 90 -18.88 -5.54 -5.89
N ALA A 91 -18.90 -4.44 -6.63
CA ALA A 91 -19.86 -4.22 -7.71
C ALA A 91 -19.48 -4.96 -9.00
N ALA A 92 -20.40 -5.01 -9.98
CA ALA A 92 -20.04 -5.43 -11.34
C ALA A 92 -18.94 -4.49 -11.88
N PRO A 93 -17.93 -5.00 -12.60
CA PRO A 93 -17.83 -6.34 -13.19
C PRO A 93 -17.10 -7.39 -12.32
N HIS A 94 -16.86 -7.13 -11.03
CA HIS A 94 -16.11 -8.08 -10.20
C HIS A 94 -16.85 -9.44 -10.12
N PRO A 95 -16.20 -10.59 -10.41
CA PRO A 95 -16.86 -11.90 -10.50
C PRO A 95 -17.70 -12.27 -9.26
N ALA A 96 -17.19 -11.96 -8.07
CA ALA A 96 -17.91 -12.19 -6.81
C ALA A 96 -19.26 -11.46 -6.70
N ALA A 97 -19.50 -10.41 -7.48
CA ALA A 97 -20.79 -9.71 -7.51
C ALA A 97 -21.94 -10.63 -7.97
N GLY A 98 -21.66 -11.58 -8.87
CA GLY A 98 -22.64 -12.53 -9.41
C GLY A 98 -23.05 -13.66 -8.46
N TYR A 99 -22.29 -13.89 -7.38
CA TYR A 99 -22.56 -14.95 -6.40
C TYR A 99 -23.33 -14.45 -5.16
N ARG A 100 -23.78 -13.19 -5.17
CA ARG A 100 -24.56 -12.62 -4.07
C ARG A 100 -25.95 -13.25 -4.05
N ARG A 101 -26.22 -14.08 -3.04
CA ARG A 101 -27.57 -14.59 -2.79
C ARG A 101 -28.46 -13.46 -2.27
N SER A 102 -29.64 -13.32 -2.85
CA SER A 102 -30.67 -12.45 -2.28
C SER A 102 -31.34 -13.16 -1.10
N VAL A 103 -31.92 -12.40 -0.17
CA VAL A 103 -32.69 -12.97 0.96
C VAL A 103 -33.89 -13.82 0.46
N ARG A 104 -34.35 -13.60 -0.78
CA ARG A 104 -35.42 -14.42 -1.38
C ARG A 104 -34.95 -15.82 -1.76
N ASP A 105 -33.69 -15.99 -2.15
CA ASP A 105 -33.14 -17.28 -2.58
C ASP A 105 -32.99 -18.27 -1.43
N SER A 106 -32.91 -17.77 -0.19
CA SER A 106 -32.86 -18.58 1.04
C SER A 106 -34.21 -19.14 1.49
N VAL A 107 -35.35 -18.60 1.01
CA VAL A 107 -36.69 -19.05 1.44
C VAL A 107 -37.20 -20.21 0.58
N THR A 108 -36.73 -20.34 -0.66
CA THR A 108 -37.09 -21.43 -1.59
C THR A 108 -36.22 -22.69 -1.47
N ALA A 109 -35.26 -22.71 -0.54
CA ALA A 109 -34.32 -23.83 -0.36
C ALA A 109 -34.54 -24.62 0.95
N ALA A 110 -35.66 -24.38 1.65
CA ALA A 110 -36.12 -25.14 2.82
C ALA A 110 -37.44 -25.85 2.48
#